data_AF-A0A2U1UYK3-F1
#
_entry.id   AF-A0A2U1UYK3-F1
#
_cell.length_a   1.000
_cell.length_b   1.000
_cell.length_c   1.000
_cell.angle_alpha   90.00
_cell.angle_beta   90.00
_cell.angle_gamma   90.00
#
_symmetry.space_group_name_H-M   'P 1'
#
loop_
_entity.id
_entity.type
_entity.pdbx_description
1 polymer ?
#
loop_
_entity_poly.entity_id
_entity_poly.type
_entity_poly.pdbx_seq_one_letter_code
_entity_poly.pdbx_strand_id
1 'polypeptide(L)' 'SNKQTESEAMRRRALMLPQEISRMPRDQVVVLRPGIMPLRMQRIRWFEDRWFKDRGGAVPEWPTLEVSVDRDAV' A
#
# COMPACT_ATOMS: atom_id res chain seq x y z
N SER A 1 -30.51 -40.86 7.81
CA SER A 1 -29.22 -40.42 7.25
C SER A 1 -29.27 -38.91 7.10
N ASN A 2 -28.54 -38.18 7.94
CA ASN A 2 -28.62 -36.73 8.06
C ASN A 2 -27.73 -36.11 6.97
N LYS A 3 -28.34 -35.55 5.90
CA LYS A 3 -27.59 -34.88 4.83
C LYS A 3 -27.21 -33.48 5.32
N GLN A 4 -25.98 -33.34 5.78
CA GLN A 4 -25.37 -32.03 6.00
C GLN A 4 -25.13 -31.37 4.63
N THR A 5 -25.84 -30.28 4.37
CA THR A 5 -25.63 -29.46 3.17
C THR A 5 -24.45 -28.54 3.44
N GLU A 6 -23.28 -28.82 2.87
CA GLU A 6 -22.19 -27.84 2.84
C GLU A 6 -22.55 -26.71 1.88
N SER A 7 -22.84 -25.54 2.44
CA SER A 7 -22.96 -24.32 1.67
C SER A 7 -21.56 -23.80 1.36
N GLU A 8 -21.02 -24.15 0.19
CA GLU A 8 -19.86 -23.47 -0.40
C GLU A 8 -20.27 -22.04 -0.80
N ALA A 9 -20.39 -21.17 0.21
CA ALA A 9 -20.48 -19.75 -0.04
C ALA A 9 -19.13 -19.29 -0.60
N MET A 10 -19.05 -19.06 -1.90
CA MET A 10 -17.93 -18.38 -2.56
C MET A 10 -17.84 -16.94 -2.05
N ARG A 11 -17.34 -16.76 -0.82
CA ARG A 11 -17.19 -15.46 -0.18
C ARG A 11 -16.00 -14.77 -0.83
N ARG A 12 -16.27 -13.71 -1.60
CA ARG A 12 -15.27 -12.75 -2.06
C ARG A 12 -14.69 -12.04 -0.83
N ARG A 13 -13.69 -12.65 -0.18
CA ARG A 13 -12.96 -11.99 0.91
C ARG A 13 -12.08 -10.91 0.31
N ALA A 14 -12.12 -9.73 0.90
CA ALA A 14 -11.15 -8.69 0.59
C ALA A 14 -9.74 -9.24 0.90
N LEU A 15 -8.79 -9.03 -0.02
CA LEU A 15 -7.40 -9.42 0.19
C LEU A 15 -6.69 -8.52 1.20
N MET A 16 -7.16 -7.26 1.31
CA MET A 16 -6.78 -6.31 2.34
C MET A 16 -7.96 -5.42 2.69
N LEU A 17 -8.01 -5.01 3.95
CA LEU A 17 -8.97 -4.08 4.49
C LEU A 17 -8.43 -2.64 4.44
N PRO A 18 -9.30 -1.60 4.46
CA PRO A 18 -8.87 -0.21 4.43
C PRO A 18 -7.83 0.14 5.51
N GLN A 19 -8.03 -0.34 6.74
CA GLN A 19 -7.08 -0.10 7.84
C GLN A 19 -5.73 -0.78 7.63
N GLU A 20 -5.67 -1.87 6.88
CA GLU A 20 -4.41 -2.54 6.53
C GLU A 20 -3.68 -1.73 5.47
N ILE A 21 -4.41 -1.17 4.51
CA ILE A 21 -3.88 -0.23 3.50
C ILE A 21 -3.35 1.04 4.18
N SER A 22 -4.10 1.64 5.09
CA SER A 22 -3.68 2.84 5.83
C SER A 22 -2.44 2.63 6.69
N ARG A 23 -2.16 1.39 7.11
CA ARG A 23 -0.98 1.02 7.91
C ARG A 23 0.18 0.50 7.08
N MET A 24 0.06 0.50 5.74
CA MET A 24 1.16 0.06 4.88
C MET A 24 2.41 0.93 5.10
N PRO A 25 3.60 0.32 5.08
CA PRO A 25 4.86 1.06 5.08
C PRO A 25 4.91 2.09 3.94
N ARG A 26 5.48 3.27 4.19
CA ARG A 26 5.58 4.36 3.20
C ARG A 26 6.42 4.01 1.97
N ASP A 27 7.28 3.01 2.08
CA ASP A 27 8.10 2.48 1.01
C ASP A 27 7.40 1.38 0.22
N GLN A 28 6.16 0.99 0.58
CA GLN A 28 5.40 -0.02 -0.15
C GLN A 28 4.21 0.57 -0.90
N VAL A 29 3.83 -0.09 -1.99
CA VAL A 29 2.68 0.30 -2.84
C VAL A 29 1.88 -0.91 -3.27
N VAL A 30 0.60 -0.68 -3.56
CA VAL A 30 -0.27 -1.64 -4.24
C VAL A 30 -0.64 -1.04 -5.60
N VAL A 31 -0.32 -1.75 -6.67
CA VAL A 31 -0.60 -1.33 -8.04
C VAL A 31 -1.85 -2.04 -8.53
N LEU A 32 -2.83 -1.24 -8.95
CA LEU A 32 -4.06 -1.69 -9.58
C LEU A 32 -4.06 -1.24 -11.03
N ARG A 33 -4.08 -2.19 -11.97
CA ARG A 33 -4.11 -1.92 -13.41
C ARG A 33 -5.04 -2.93 -14.10
N PRO A 34 -5.84 -2.51 -15.11
CA PRO A 34 -6.66 -3.44 -15.88
C PRO A 34 -5.82 -4.58 -16.50
N GLY A 35 -6.37 -5.79 -16.47
CA GLY A 35 -5.77 -6.98 -17.09
C GLY A 35 -4.67 -7.67 -16.29
N ILE A 36 -4.35 -7.21 -15.07
CA ILE A 36 -3.39 -7.87 -14.18
C ILE A 36 -3.95 -8.01 -12.76
N MET A 37 -3.51 -9.04 -12.04
CA MET A 37 -3.79 -9.15 -10.60
C MET A 37 -3.12 -7.98 -9.86
N PRO A 38 -3.70 -7.47 -8.76
CA PRO A 38 -3.05 -6.47 -7.92
C PRO A 38 -1.65 -6.90 -7.50
N LEU A 39 -0.72 -5.96 -7.59
CA LEU A 39 0.69 -6.20 -7.27
C LEU A 39 1.06 -5.43 -6.01
N ARG A 40 1.66 -6.11 -5.03
CA ARG A 40 2.32 -5.46 -3.89
C ARG A 40 3.80 -5.31 -4.20
N MET A 41 4.31 -4.09 -4.13
CA MET A 41 5.66 -3.74 -4.57
C MET A 41 6.34 -2.78 -3.60
N GLN A 42 7.67 -2.66 -3.74
CA GLN A 42 8.47 -1.63 -3.10
C GLN A 42 8.55 -0.39 -3.99
N ARG A 43 8.49 0.80 -3.40
CA ARG A 43 8.58 2.08 -4.08
C ARG A 43 10.04 2.35 -4.44
N ILE A 44 10.27 2.61 -5.72
CA ILE A 44 11.60 2.99 -6.20
C ILE A 44 11.86 4.45 -5.80
N ARG A 45 12.96 4.67 -5.08
CA ARG A 45 13.54 5.99 -4.85
C ARG A 45 14.72 6.14 -5.80
N TRP A 46 14.53 6.91 -6.87
CA TRP A 46 15.52 7.02 -7.96
C TRP A 46 16.92 7.43 -7.46
N PHE A 47 16.98 8.22 -6.39
CA PHE A 47 18.23 8.70 -5.80
C PHE A 47 18.93 7.66 -4.89
N GLU A 48 18.23 6.60 -4.48
CA GLU A 48 18.80 5.49 -3.68
C GLU A 48 19.07 4.24 -4.53
N ASP A 49 18.41 4.12 -5.68
CA ASP A 49 18.49 2.94 -6.52
C ASP A 49 19.78 2.91 -7.35
N ARG A 50 20.54 1.82 -7.27
CA ARG A 50 21.83 1.64 -7.96
C ARG A 50 21.77 1.86 -9.47
N TRP A 51 20.61 1.62 -10.10
CA TRP A 51 20.45 1.75 -11.55
C TRP A 51 20.15 3.19 -11.98
N PHE A 52 19.70 4.02 -11.04
CA PHE A 52 19.22 5.39 -11.31
C PHE A 52 20.08 6.47 -10.67
N LYS A 53 20.79 6.17 -9.56
CA LYS A 53 21.57 7.16 -8.80
C LYS A 53 22.58 7.94 -9.65
N ASP A 54 23.20 7.27 -10.64
CA ASP A 54 24.22 7.87 -11.51
C ASP A 54 23.62 8.64 -12.70
N ARG A 55 22.29 8.60 -12.85
CA ARG A 55 21.53 9.21 -13.96
C ARG A 55 20.63 10.36 -13.49
N GLY A 56 20.63 10.67 -12.20
CA GLY A 56 19.71 11.63 -11.57
C GLY A 56 20.40 12.92 -11.11
N GLY A 57 19.59 13.95 -10.84
CA GLY A 57 20.03 15.22 -10.27
C GLY A 57 20.31 15.15 -8.76
N ALA A 58 20.38 16.30 -8.09
CA ALA A 58 20.53 16.35 -6.64
C ALA A 58 19.37 15.65 -5.92
N VAL A 59 19.68 14.97 -4.81
CA VAL A 59 18.68 14.35 -3.93
C VAL A 59 17.69 15.43 -3.49
N PRO A 60 16.37 15.18 -3.53
CA PRO A 60 15.39 16.15 -3.08
C PRO A 60 15.53 16.41 -1.57
N GLU A 61 15.56 17.67 -1.18
CA GLU A 61 15.43 18.07 0.22
C GLU A 61 13.97 17.92 0.63
N TRP A 62 13.67 16.96 1.50
CA TRP A 62 12.33 16.78 2.05
C TRP A 62 12.14 17.73 3.24
N PRO A 63 11.20 18.69 3.19
CA PRO A 63 10.92 19.51 4.34
C PRO A 63 10.29 18.64 5.44
N THR A 64 10.79 18.76 6.67
CA THR A 64 10.09 18.19 7.82
C THR A 64 8.82 19.00 8.04
N LEU A 65 7.67 18.38 7.80
CA LEU A 65 6.38 19.03 8.00
C LEU A 65 6.02 18.94 9.49
N GLU A 66 6.14 20.02 10.23
CA GLU A 66 5.59 20.12 11.58
C GLU A 66 4.07 20.27 11.47
N VAL A 67 3.34 19.19 11.71
CA VAL A 67 1.86 19.20 11.72
C VAL A 67 1.39 19.27 13.16
N SER A 68 0.86 20.42 13.57
CA SER A 68 0.08 20.56 14.81
C SER A 68 -1.32 19.99 14.58
N VAL A 69 -1.58 18.79 15.11
CA VAL A 69 -2.92 18.20 15.09
C VAL A 69 -3.65 18.70 16.33
N ASP A 70 -4.47 19.74 16.16
CA ASP A 70 -5.43 20.09 17.21
C ASP A 70 -6.46 18.97 17.33
N ARG A 71 -6.69 18.55 18.58
CA ARG A 71 -7.77 17.60 18.88
C ARG A 71 -9.05 18.40 18.98
N ASP A 72 -10.07 17.99 18.23
CA ASP A 72 -11.41 18.55 18.39
C ASP A 72 -11.83 18.44 19.86
N ALA A 73 -12.21 19.57 20.45
CA ALA A 73 -12.68 19.63 21.83
C ALA A 73 -13.98 18.82 21.92
N VAL A 74 -13.97 17.81 22.81
CA VAL A 74 -15.13 16.97 23.16
C VAL A 74 -16.08 17.74 24.07
#